data_AF-A0A9D0N458-F1
#
_entry.id   AF-A0A9D0N458-F1
#
_cell.length_a   1.000
_cell.length_b   1.000
_cell.length_c   1.000
_cell.angle_alpha   90.00
_cell.angle_beta   90.00
_cell.angle_gamma   90.00
#
_symmetry.space_group_name_H-M   'P 1'
#
loop_
_entity.id
_entity.type
_entity.pdbx_description
1 polymer ?
#
loop_
_entity_poly.entity_id
_entity_poly.type
_entity_poly.pdbx_seq_one_letter_code
_entity_poly.pdbx_strand_id
1 'polypeptide(L)'
;MKRNTFMQLMAFSAVTSLFLTNAVMAEAPDKARIMADACQTCHGPNGVGSGKIPELKGLEKSDITESLLGFRSGDEKSTIMGRYVKALSDDEINMLAEYFAGLDK
;
A
#
# COMPACT_ATOMS: atom_id res chain seq x y z
N MET A 1 -52.05 -30.15 -45.93
CA MET A 1 -51.65 -28.73 -45.87
C MET A 1 -52.10 -28.14 -44.55
N LYS A 2 -51.16 -27.69 -43.72
CA LYS A 2 -51.22 -26.67 -42.65
C LYS A 2 -50.04 -26.95 -41.71
N ARG A 3 -48.88 -26.41 -42.08
CA ARG A 3 -47.71 -26.27 -41.19
C ARG A 3 -48.15 -25.35 -40.06
N ASN A 4 -48.55 -25.93 -38.94
CA ASN A 4 -48.92 -25.15 -37.77
C ASN A 4 -47.65 -24.62 -37.12
N THR A 5 -47.61 -23.30 -37.12
CA THR A 5 -46.65 -22.29 -36.67
C THR A 5 -46.29 -22.37 -35.18
N PHE A 6 -46.22 -23.59 -34.62
CA PHE A 6 -46.12 -23.88 -33.19
C PHE A 6 -44.69 -23.76 -32.62
N MET A 7 -43.70 -23.30 -33.39
CA MET A 7 -42.29 -23.44 -32.97
C MET A 7 -41.38 -22.25 -33.27
N GLN A 8 -41.91 -21.02 -33.36
CA GLN A 8 -41.07 -19.84 -33.64
C GLN A 8 -41.31 -18.59 -32.76
N LEU A 9 -42.17 -18.65 -31.74
CA LEU A 9 -42.45 -17.48 -30.87
C LEU A 9 -42.04 -17.65 -29.40
N MET A 10 -41.27 -18.69 -29.06
CA MET A 10 -40.77 -18.91 -27.69
C MET A 10 -39.25 -18.71 -27.53
N ALA A 11 -38.60 -17.97 -28.43
CA ALA A 11 -37.13 -17.87 -28.43
C ALA A 11 -36.55 -16.47 -28.73
N PHE A 12 -37.24 -15.38 -28.38
CA PHE A 12 -36.66 -14.04 -28.54
C PHE A 12 -36.77 -13.19 -27.26
N SER A 13 -35.59 -12.94 -26.68
CA SER A 13 -35.26 -11.84 -25.79
C SER A 13 -35.60 -11.95 -24.31
N ALA A 14 -35.49 -13.17 -23.75
CA ALA A 14 -34.77 -13.25 -22.48
C ALA A 14 -33.27 -12.98 -22.80
N VAL A 15 -32.57 -12.21 -21.94
CA VAL A 15 -31.16 -11.80 -22.05
C VAL A 15 -30.96 -10.42 -22.70
N THR A 16 -30.66 -9.43 -21.84
CA THR A 16 -30.05 -8.08 -22.05
C THR A 16 -30.91 -7.05 -21.30
N SER A 17 -30.52 -6.43 -20.20
CA SER A 17 -29.20 -6.24 -19.60
C SER A 17 -29.39 -6.04 -18.10
N LEU A 18 -29.02 -7.04 -17.31
CA LEU A 18 -28.72 -6.85 -15.90
C LEU A 18 -27.33 -6.18 -15.85
N PHE A 19 -27.27 -4.85 -16.00
CA PHE A 19 -26.05 -4.11 -15.67
C PHE A 19 -25.88 -4.15 -14.15
N LEU A 20 -25.25 -5.22 -13.67
CA LEU A 20 -24.62 -5.26 -12.35
C LEU A 20 -23.59 -4.14 -12.33
N THR A 21 -23.89 -3.07 -11.57
CA THR A 21 -22.90 -2.07 -11.20
C THR A 21 -21.86 -2.76 -10.34
N ASN A 22 -20.76 -3.20 -10.94
CA ASN A 22 -19.55 -3.47 -10.18
C ASN A 22 -19.07 -2.11 -9.66
N ALA A 23 -19.38 -1.82 -8.40
CA ALA A 23 -18.64 -0.82 -7.65
C ALA A 23 -17.20 -1.34 -7.58
N VAL A 24 -16.36 -0.93 -8.53
CA VAL A 24 -14.92 -0.96 -8.35
C VAL A 24 -14.66 -0.01 -7.20
N MET A 25 -14.62 -0.56 -5.98
CA MET A 25 -14.01 0.14 -4.87
C MET A 25 -12.53 0.23 -5.25
N ALA A 26 -12.13 1.37 -5.81
CA ALA A 26 -10.73 1.74 -5.80
C ALA A 26 -10.34 1.74 -4.33
N GLU A 27 -9.62 0.71 -3.90
CA GLU A 27 -9.05 0.68 -2.56
C GLU A 27 -8.22 1.95 -2.42
N ALA A 28 -8.62 2.81 -1.49
CA ALA A 28 -7.88 4.02 -1.22
C ALA A 28 -6.41 3.63 -1.02
N PRO A 29 -5.45 4.35 -1.62
CA PRO A 29 -4.06 3.99 -1.49
C PRO A 29 -3.71 3.85 0.00
N ASP A 30 -3.16 2.69 0.36
CA ASP A 30 -2.76 2.39 1.73
C ASP A 30 -1.93 3.56 2.29
N LYS A 31 -2.38 4.14 3.41
CA LYS A 31 -1.74 5.29 4.06
C LYS A 31 -0.25 5.02 4.26
N ALA A 32 0.12 3.79 4.64
CA ALA A 32 1.51 3.40 4.85
C ALA A 32 2.32 3.53 3.56
N ARG A 33 1.79 3.04 2.43
CA ARG A 33 2.41 3.18 1.10
C ARG A 33 2.63 4.64 0.71
N ILE A 34 1.64 5.52 0.92
CA ILE A 34 1.75 6.95 0.59
C ILE A 34 2.85 7.61 1.45
N MET A 35 2.88 7.32 2.75
CA MET A 35 3.91 7.86 3.64
C MET A 35 5.30 7.32 3.27
N ALA A 36 5.40 6.04 2.90
CA ALA A 36 6.65 5.40 2.52
C ALA A 36 7.29 6.01 1.27
N ASP A 37 6.52 6.61 0.36
CA ASP A 37 7.08 7.33 -0.81
C ASP A 37 8.03 8.47 -0.38
N ALA A 38 7.73 9.16 0.73
CA ALA A 38 8.61 10.19 1.28
C ALA A 38 9.92 9.59 1.82
N CYS A 39 9.86 8.43 2.48
CA CYS A 39 11.04 7.73 2.99
C CYS A 39 11.96 7.27 1.84
N GLN A 40 11.36 6.72 0.78
CA GLN A 40 12.06 6.20 -0.40
C GLN A 40 12.81 7.28 -1.20
N THR A 41 12.44 8.56 -1.05
CA THR A 41 13.18 9.69 -1.65
C THR A 41 14.65 9.72 -1.21
N CYS A 42 14.92 9.30 0.03
CA CYS A 42 16.26 9.22 0.60
C CYS A 42 16.77 7.79 0.72
N HIS A 43 15.90 6.86 1.16
CA HIS A 43 16.24 5.45 1.39
C HIS A 43 16.14 4.58 0.13
N GLY A 44 16.01 5.19 -1.05
CA GLY A 44 15.97 4.51 -2.34
C GLY A 44 14.63 3.84 -2.64
N PRO A 45 14.40 3.47 -3.91
CA PRO A 45 13.19 2.76 -4.33
C PRO A 45 13.02 1.44 -3.58
N ASN A 46 11.82 1.15 -3.09
CA ASN A 46 11.54 0.00 -2.23
C ASN A 46 12.45 -0.08 -0.99
N GLY A 47 13.02 1.04 -0.52
CA GLY A 47 13.84 1.06 0.69
C GLY A 47 15.20 0.37 0.57
N VAL A 48 15.74 0.14 -0.63
CA VAL A 48 17.03 -0.57 -0.83
C VAL A 48 18.29 0.21 -0.39
N GLY A 49 18.12 1.41 0.16
CA GLY A 49 19.20 2.32 0.50
C GLY A 49 19.76 3.07 -0.71
N SER A 50 20.65 4.03 -0.44
CA SER A 50 21.33 4.81 -1.47
C SER A 50 22.75 5.17 -1.02
N GLY A 51 23.65 4.19 -1.09
CA GLY A 51 25.07 4.35 -0.78
C GLY A 51 25.33 4.61 0.70
N LYS A 52 25.22 5.88 1.12
CA LYS A 52 25.42 6.29 2.52
C LYS A 52 24.15 6.26 3.37
N ILE A 53 22.99 6.23 2.73
CA ILE A 53 21.69 6.14 3.40
C ILE A 53 21.33 4.65 3.51
N PRO A 54 21.04 4.15 4.73
CA PRO A 54 20.84 2.73 4.96
C PRO A 54 19.59 2.20 4.27
N GLU A 55 19.62 0.90 4.00
CA GLU A 55 18.47 0.10 3.59
C GLU A 55 17.43 0.02 4.72
N LEU A 56 16.15 0.02 4.34
CA LEU A 56 14.99 -0.20 5.21
C LEU A 56 14.28 -1.52 4.90
N LYS A 57 14.36 -1.98 3.64
CA LYS A 57 13.77 -3.23 3.17
C LYS A 57 14.32 -4.41 3.96
N GLY A 58 13.45 -5.35 4.30
CA GLY A 58 13.85 -6.61 4.93
C GLY A 58 14.37 -6.50 6.37
N LEU A 59 14.46 -5.28 6.94
CA LEU A 59 14.71 -5.11 8.36
C LEU A 59 13.51 -5.60 9.17
N GLU A 60 13.76 -6.12 10.38
CA GLU A 60 12.66 -6.49 11.26
C GLU A 60 11.85 -5.24 11.64
N LYS A 61 10.53 -5.40 11.79
CA LYS A 61 9.64 -4.31 12.20
C LYS A 61 10.11 -3.67 13.52
N SER A 62 10.63 -4.46 14.45
CA SER A 62 11.17 -3.99 15.73
C SER A 62 12.31 -3.01 15.53
N ASP A 63 13.24 -3.33 14.63
CA ASP A 63 14.48 -2.58 14.43
C ASP A 63 14.15 -1.21 13.82
N ILE A 64 13.25 -1.19 12.83
CA ILE A 64 12.78 0.06 12.23
C ILE A 64 12.05 0.92 13.28
N THR A 65 11.18 0.30 14.08
CA THR A 65 10.41 1.01 15.12
C THR A 65 11.35 1.62 16.16
N GLU A 66 12.31 0.83 16.67
CA GLU A 66 13.28 1.27 17.66
C GLU A 66 14.11 2.45 17.16
N SER A 67 14.65 2.37 15.94
CA SER A 67 15.42 3.47 15.37
C SER A 67 14.59 4.73 15.15
N LEU A 68 13.37 4.62 14.61
CA LEU A 68 12.50 5.79 14.42
C LEU A 68 12.15 6.46 15.76
N LEU A 69 11.88 5.68 16.80
CA LEU A 69 11.64 6.18 18.15
C LEU A 69 12.90 6.83 18.75
N GLY A 70 14.06 6.18 18.62
CA GLY A 70 15.34 6.69 19.09
C GLY A 70 15.74 8.00 18.42
N PHE A 71 15.52 8.14 17.12
CA PHE A 71 15.73 9.40 16.40
C PHE A 71 14.75 10.50 16.86
N ARG A 72 13.52 10.13 17.22
CA ARG A 72 12.47 11.08 17.63
C ARG A 72 12.74 11.62 19.04
N SER A 73 13.14 10.75 19.97
CA SER A 73 13.55 11.15 21.32
C SER A 73 14.91 11.87 21.34
N GLY A 74 15.78 11.56 20.37
CA GLY A 74 17.14 12.08 20.28
C GLY A 74 18.19 11.23 21.01
N ASP A 75 17.77 10.06 21.51
CA ASP A 75 18.65 9.03 22.07
C ASP A 75 19.57 8.47 20.98
N GLU A 76 19.02 8.25 19.78
CA GLU A 76 19.79 7.90 18.61
C GLU A 76 20.21 9.16 17.84
N LYS A 77 21.51 9.28 17.54
CA LYS A 77 22.04 10.41 16.77
C LYS A 77 21.81 10.19 15.29
N SER A 78 21.27 11.20 14.62
CA SER A 78 21.12 11.23 13.17
C SER A 78 21.53 12.58 12.60
N THR A 79 21.91 12.59 11.33
CA THR A 79 22.18 13.83 10.58
C THR A 79 20.89 14.59 10.29
N ILE A 80 19.85 13.88 9.85
CA ILE A 80 18.57 14.49 9.45
C ILE A 80 17.32 13.73 9.93
N MET A 81 17.41 12.41 10.16
CA MET A 81 16.23 11.59 10.47
C MET A 81 15.43 12.09 11.67
N GLY A 82 16.11 12.54 12.73
CA GLY A 82 15.48 13.11 13.92
C GLY A 82 14.59 14.34 13.65
N ARG A 83 14.76 15.04 12.52
CA ARG A 83 13.86 16.13 12.11
C ARG A 83 12.59 15.61 11.44
N TYR A 84 12.71 14.57 10.63
CA TYR A 84 11.59 13.98 9.90
C TYR A 84 10.67 13.17 10.82
N VAL A 85 11.26 12.32 11.68
CA VAL A 85 10.45 11.44 12.54
C VAL A 85 9.69 12.17 13.63
N LYS A 86 10.07 13.42 13.96
CA LYS A 86 9.34 14.28 14.91
C LYS A 86 7.92 14.62 14.48
N ALA A 87 7.63 14.57 13.18
CA ALA A 87 6.28 14.81 12.67
C ALA A 87 5.39 13.57 12.71
N LEU A 88 5.96 12.38 13.01
CA LEU A 88 5.23 11.12 12.97
C LEU A 88 4.64 10.78 14.35
N SER A 89 3.39 10.35 14.34
CA SER A 89 2.76 9.68 15.48
C SER A 89 3.28 8.24 15.66
N ASP A 90 3.00 7.64 16.82
CA ASP A 90 3.40 6.26 17.13
C ASP A 90 2.76 5.26 16.15
N ASP A 91 1.50 5.49 15.80
CA ASP A 91 0.78 4.69 14.82
C ASP A 91 1.42 4.78 13.43
N GLU A 92 1.86 5.97 13.03
CA GLU A 92 2.53 6.17 11.74
C GLU A 92 3.93 5.54 11.69
N ILE A 93 4.67 5.60 12.80
CA ILE A 93 5.94 4.87 12.95
C ILE A 93 5.70 3.38 12.79
N ASN A 94 4.71 2.82 13.48
CA ASN A 94 4.37 1.40 13.40
C ASN A 94 3.92 0.99 12.00
N MET A 95 3.12 1.81 11.33
CA MET A 95 2.68 1.59 9.94
C MET A 95 3.86 1.55 8.97
N LEU A 96 4.80 2.50 9.08
CA LEU A 96 5.99 2.55 8.23
C LEU A 96 6.93 1.38 8.50
N ALA A 97 7.13 1.02 9.77
CA ALA A 97 7.95 -0.12 10.14
C ALA A 97 7.38 -1.43 9.60
N GLU A 98 6.07 -1.62 9.68
CA GLU A 98 5.40 -2.80 9.12
C GLU A 98 5.46 -2.82 7.59
N TYR A 99 5.29 -1.67 6.95
CA TYR A 99 5.43 -1.55 5.49
C TYR A 99 6.81 -1.99 5.01
N PHE A 100 7.89 -1.45 5.58
CA PHE A 100 9.25 -1.76 5.14
C PHE A 100 9.73 -3.16 5.52
N ALA A 101 9.29 -3.68 6.67
CA ALA A 101 9.55 -5.07 7.07
C ALA A 101 8.85 -6.09 6.17
N GLY A 102 7.73 -5.71 5.55
CA GLY A 102 7.01 -6.52 4.58
C GLY A 102 7.60 -6.49 3.17
N LEU A 103 8.54 -5.60 2.87
CA LEU A 103 9.30 -5.63 1.63
C LEU A 103 10.34 -6.76 1.77
N ASP A 104 10.29 -7.73 0.84
CA ASP A 104 11.09 -8.98 0.84
C ASP A 104 12.54 -8.82 1.35
N LYS A 105 13.14 -9.87 1.93
CA LYS A 105 14.57 -9.87 2.30
C LYS A 105 15.48 -10.19 1.12
#